data_AF-A0A480BRY1-F1
#
_entry.id   AF-A0A480BRY1-F1
#
_cell.length_a   1.000
_cell.length_b   1.000
_cell.length_c   1.000
_cell.angle_alpha   90.00
_cell.angle_beta   90.00
_cell.angle_gamma   90.00
#
_symmetry.space_group_name_H-M   'P 1'
#
loop_
_entity.id
_entity.type
_entity.pdbx_description
1 polymer ?
#
loop_
_entity_poly.entity_id
_entity_poly.type
_entity_poly.pdbx_seq_one_letter_code
_entity_poly.pdbx_strand_id
1 'polypeptide(L)' 'MLMLQINTTGAWRNVLAFPAPATDQVLRAVRILAAVAPSAKWCVLDGDGHRSWIDPETGGMR' A
#
# COMPACT_ATOMS: atom_id res chain seq x y z
N MET A 1 3.54 -0.79 -14.00
CA MET A 1 3.97 -1.52 -12.78
C MET A 1 3.58 -0.68 -11.59
N LEU A 2 3.20 -1.30 -10.48
CA LEU A 2 2.79 -0.63 -9.25
C LEU A 2 3.79 -0.89 -8.14
N MET A 3 3.94 0.04 -7.20
CA MET A 3 4.82 -0.07 -6.05
C MET A 3 4.05 0.17 -4.76
N LEU A 4 3.94 -0.86 -3.92
CA LEU A 4 3.43 -0.71 -2.56
C LEU A 4 4.44 0.07 -1.73
N GLN A 5 4.01 1.15 -1.10
CA GLN A 5 4.81 1.91 -0.16
C GLN A 5 4.19 1.93 1.23
N ILE A 6 5.06 2.00 2.25
CA ILE A 6 4.68 2.13 3.66
C ILE A 6 5.38 3.36 4.27
N ASN A 7 4.70 4.04 5.19
CA ASN A 7 5.29 5.06 6.03
C ASN A 7 4.94 4.80 7.50
N THR A 8 5.96 4.49 8.30
CA THR A 8 5.83 4.19 9.73
C THR A 8 6.42 5.27 10.64
N THR A 9 7.35 6.09 10.12
CA THR A 9 8.17 7.03 10.92
C THR A 9 8.36 8.38 10.21
N GLY A 10 7.42 8.75 9.33
CA GLY A 10 7.47 9.99 8.56
C GLY A 10 8.18 9.86 7.20
N ALA A 11 8.90 8.77 6.93
CA ALA A 11 9.52 8.48 5.64
C ALA A 11 8.81 7.34 4.88
N TRP A 12 8.67 7.50 3.56
CA TRP A 12 8.14 6.47 2.68
C TRP A 12 9.22 5.44 2.31
N ARG A 13 8.85 4.15 2.32
CA ARG A 13 9.68 3.03 1.90
C ARG A 13 8.94 2.17 0.88
N ASN A 14 9.67 1.70 -0.12
CA ASN A 14 9.18 0.71 -1.09
C ASN A 14 9.12 -0.67 -0.42
N VAL A 15 8.00 -1.35 -0.58
CA VAL A 15 7.75 -2.68 0.01
C VAL A 15 7.77 -3.74 -1.09
N LEU A 16 6.99 -3.54 -2.15
CA LEU A 16 6.79 -4.55 -3.18
C LEU A 16 6.44 -3.90 -4.53
N ALA A 17 7.16 -4.25 -5.58
CA ALA A 17 6.75 -3.98 -6.96
C ALA A 17 5.85 -5.12 -7.46
N PHE A 18 4.72 -4.79 -8.10
CA PHE A 18 3.76 -5.78 -8.59
C PHE A 18 3.01 -5.31 -9.85
N PRO A 19 2.47 -6.24 -10.67
CA PRO A 19 1.67 -5.87 -11.84
C PRO A 19 0.24 -5.50 -11.42
N ALA A 20 -0.43 -4.63 -12.18
CA ALA A 20 -1.78 -4.14 -11.85
C ALA A 20 -2.83 -5.24 -11.60
N PRO A 21 -2.83 -6.40 -12.30
CA PRO A 21 -3.76 -7.49 -12.00
C PRO A 21 -3.62 -8.10 -10.59
N ALA A 22 -2.49 -7.89 -9.90
CA ALA A 22 -2.27 -8.40 -8.55
C ALA A 22 -2.78 -7.45 -7.43
N THR A 23 -3.37 -6.30 -7.78
CA THR A 23 -3.78 -5.25 -6.83
C THR A 23 -4.66 -5.80 -5.70
N ASP A 24 -5.70 -6.56 -6.01
CA ASP A 24 -6.61 -7.09 -4.99
C ASP A 24 -5.93 -8.03 -3.99
N GLN A 25 -4.95 -8.83 -4.45
CA GLN A 25 -4.17 -9.70 -3.57
C GLN A 25 -3.27 -8.87 -2.64
N VAL A 26 -2.64 -7.82 -3.17
CA VAL A 26 -1.81 -6.90 -2.39
C VAL A 26 -2.65 -6.17 -1.34
N LEU A 27 -3.81 -5.66 -1.72
CA LEU A 27 -4.72 -4.96 -0.82
C LEU A 27 -5.19 -5.86 0.34
N ARG A 28 -5.53 -7.13 0.06
CA ARG A 28 -5.85 -8.12 1.10
C ARG A 28 -4.67 -8.37 2.06
N ALA A 29 -3.45 -8.45 1.54
CA ALA A 29 -2.25 -8.62 2.37
C ALA A 29 -1.98 -7.38 3.25
N VAL A 30 -2.16 -6.17 2.71
CA VAL A 30 -2.02 -4.91 3.45
C VAL A 30 -3.00 -4.86 4.62
N ARG A 31 -4.25 -5.30 4.45
CA ARG A 31 -5.22 -5.36 5.56
C ARG A 31 -4.73 -6.18 6.74
N ILE A 32 -4.06 -7.31 6.48
CA ILE A 32 -3.48 -8.15 7.53
C ILE A 32 -2.28 -7.46 8.18
N LEU A 33 -1.40 -6.84 7.39
CA LEU A 33 -0.22 -6.15 7.89
C LEU A 33 -0.55 -4.85 8.66
N ALA A 34 -1.63 -4.17 8.30
CA ALA A 34 -2.09 -2.98 9.01
C ALA A 34 -2.45 -3.28 10.47
N ALA A 35 -2.97 -4.48 10.75
CA ALA A 35 -3.30 -4.90 12.12
C ALA A 35 -2.07 -4.98 13.04
N VAL A 36 -0.87 -5.27 12.50
CA VAL A 36 0.37 -5.32 13.29
C VAL A 36 1.12 -3.99 13.34
N ALA A 37 0.73 -3.02 12.51
CA ALA A 37 1.31 -1.68 12.46
C ALA A 37 0.21 -0.61 12.28
N PRO A 38 -0.62 -0.36 13.30
CA PRO A 38 -1.86 0.42 13.17
C PRO A 38 -1.64 1.90 12.85
N SER A 39 -0.44 2.43 13.13
CA SER A 39 -0.07 3.81 12.78
C SER A 39 0.55 3.95 11.39
N ALA A 40 0.80 2.84 10.69
CA ALA A 40 1.43 2.85 9.39
C ALA A 40 0.45 3.37 8.32
N LYS A 41 0.96 4.23 7.43
CA LYS A 41 0.25 4.68 6.24
C LYS A 41 0.72 3.88 5.04
N TRP A 42 -0.22 3.51 4.18
CA TRP A 42 0.03 2.68 3.00
C TRP A 42 -0.47 3.38 1.75
N CYS A 43 0.25 3.22 0.64
CA CYS A 43 -0.20 3.66 -0.67
C CYS A 43 0.38 2.79 -1.78
N VAL A 44 -0.20 2.89 -2.95
CA VAL A 44 0.33 2.35 -4.20
C VAL A 44 0.82 3.51 -5.05
N LEU A 45 2.09 3.45 -5.46
CA LEU A 45 2.69 4.38 -6.41
C LEU A 45 2.63 3.76 -7.82
N ASP A 46 2.13 4.50 -8.80
CA ASP A 46 2.13 4.09 -10.20
C ASP A 46 3.42 4.50 -10.95
N GLY A 47 3.49 4.17 -12.25
CA GLY A 47 4.64 4.50 -13.09
C GLY A 47 4.81 5.99 -13.39
N ASP A 48 3.74 6.78 -13.23
CA ASP A 48 3.73 8.22 -13.46
C ASP A 48 4.02 9.01 -12.17
N GLY A 49 4.18 8.29 -11.05
CA GLY A 49 4.49 8.88 -9.74
C GLY A 49 3.26 9.28 -8.94
N HIS A 50 2.04 8.91 -9.36
CA HIS A 50 0.84 9.16 -8.57
C HIS A 50 0.68 8.13 -7.46
N ARG A 51 0.16 8.59 -6.32
CA ARG A 51 -0.11 7.75 -5.16
C ARG A 51 -1.60 7.58 -4.95
N SER A 52 -2.04 6.34 -4.91
CA SER A 52 -3.38 5.94 -4.45
C SER A 52 -3.28 5.48 -3.00
N TRP A 53 -4.05 6.11 -2.11
CA TRP A 53 -3.98 5.82 -0.68
C TRP A 53 -4.74 4.54 -0.38
N ILE A 54 -4.20 3.71 0.50
CA ILE A 54 -4.89 2.50 0.94
C ILE A 54 -5.49 2.78 2.32
N ASP A 55 -6.79 2.54 2.45
CA ASP A 55 -7.44 2.48 3.74
C ASP A 55 -7.07 1.15 4.43
N PRO A 56 -6.31 1.18 5.54
CA PRO A 56 -5.87 -0.03 6.22
C PRO A 56 -7.02 -0.85 6.83
N GLU A 57 -8.16 -0.22 7.15
CA GLU A 57 -9.29 -0.90 7.79
C GLU A 57 -10.08 -1.74 6.77
N THR A 58 -10.31 -1.17 5.60
CA THR A 58 -11.09 -1.81 4.54
C THR A 58 -10.23 -2.57 3.54
N GLY A 59 -8.94 -2.23 3.44
CA GLY A 59 -8.07 -2.65 2.35
C GLY A 59 -8.49 -2.02 1.01
N GLY A 60 -9.36 -1.01 1.02
CA GLY A 60 -9.79 -0.29 -0.18
C GLY A 60 -8.79 0.78 -0.60
N MET A 61 -8.83 1.17 -1.88
CA MET A 61 -8.17 2.40 -2.33
C MET A 61 -9.10 3.60 -2.08
N ARG A 62 -8.53 4.73 -1.65
CA ARG A 62 -9.22 6.01 -1.44
C ARG A 62 -8.70 7.07 -2.40
#